data_AF-A0A831JYF3-F1
#
_entry.id   AF-A0A831JYF3-F1
#
_cell.length_a   1.000
_cell.length_b   1.000
_cell.length_c   1.000
_cell.angle_alpha   90.00
_cell.angle_beta   90.00
_cell.angle_gamma   90.00
#
_symmetry.space_group_name_H-M   'P 1'
#
loop_
_entity.id
_entity.type
_entity.pdbx_description
1 polymer ?
#
loop_
_entity_poly.entity_id
_entity_poly.type
_entity_poly.pdbx_seq_one_letter_code
_entity_poly.pdbx_strand_id
1 'polypeptide(L)'
;MIKGSESEKNLLKAFAGESQARNRYTFFASVAKKEGFVHISEIFRETANNEKEHAEIFFKHLQGGDCEIVASYPAGRIGTTAENLLRS
;
A
#
# COMPACT_ATOMS: atom_id res chain seq x y z
N MET A 1 15.94 15.86 15.79
CA MET A 1 14.49 16.02 15.54
C MET A 1 14.21 15.48 14.15
N ILE A 2 13.12 14.74 13.93
CA ILE A 2 12.80 14.16 12.62
C ILE A 2 12.27 15.22 11.66
N LYS A 3 11.55 16.23 12.18
CA LYS A 3 10.99 17.31 11.37
C LYS A 3 12.02 18.03 10.49
N GLY A 4 11.70 18.17 9.20
CA GLY A 4 12.55 18.79 8.18
C GLY A 4 13.72 17.92 7.69
N SER A 5 13.86 16.69 8.20
CA SER A 5 14.93 15.77 7.81
C SER A 5 14.55 14.91 6.60
N GLU A 6 15.57 14.35 5.94
CA GLU A 6 15.35 13.32 4.93
C GLU A 6 14.67 12.06 5.52
N SER A 7 14.88 11.77 6.81
CA SER A 7 14.19 10.67 7.48
C SER A 7 12.68 10.91 7.57
N GLU A 8 12.21 12.14 7.79
CA GLU A 8 10.78 12.47 7.75
C GLU A 8 10.19 12.22 6.37
N LYS A 9 10.86 12.71 5.33
CA LYS A 9 10.44 12.50 3.94
C LYS A 9 10.40 11.02 3.60
N ASN A 10 11.38 10.24 4.05
CA ASN A 10 11.43 8.80 3.78
C ASN A 10 10.31 8.05 4.51
N LEU A 11 10.02 8.40 5.77
CA LEU A 11 8.88 7.85 6.51
C LEU A 11 7.55 8.19 5.80
N LEU A 12 7.39 9.43 5.34
CA LEU A 12 6.18 9.85 4.64
C LEU A 12 6.04 9.18 3.26
N LYS A 13 7.14 9.02 2.51
CA LYS A 13 7.16 8.25 1.25
C LYS A 13 6.76 6.79 1.47
N ALA A 14 7.31 6.15 2.51
CA ALA A 14 6.96 4.77 2.87
C ALA A 14 5.48 4.66 3.24
N PHE A 15 5.00 5.53 4.14
CA PHE A 15 3.57 5.59 4.50
C PHE A 15 2.66 5.74 3.28
N ALA A 16 2.97 6.66 2.36
CA ALA A 16 2.21 6.87 1.14
C ALA A 16 2.26 5.67 0.18
N GLY A 17 3.40 4.97 0.11
CA GLY A 17 3.57 3.74 -0.66
C GLY A 17 2.72 2.59 -0.12
N GLU A 18 2.81 2.30 1.18
CA GLU A 18 2.06 1.22 1.83
C GLU A 18 0.55 1.49 1.82
N SER A 19 0.14 2.74 2.01
CA SER A 19 -1.27 3.14 1.91
C SER A 19 -1.85 2.85 0.52
N GLN A 20 -1.06 3.10 -0.54
CA GLN A 20 -1.48 2.78 -1.91
C GLN A 20 -1.43 1.27 -2.18
N ALA A 21 -0.43 0.55 -1.65
CA ALA A 21 -0.32 -0.90 -1.79
C ALA A 21 -1.52 -1.62 -1.17
N ARG A 22 -1.88 -1.27 0.08
CA ARG A 22 -3.10 -1.74 0.76
C ARG A 22 -4.34 -1.62 -0.12
N ASN A 23 -4.54 -0.45 -0.73
CA ASN A 23 -5.71 -0.21 -1.59
C ASN A 23 -5.67 -1.10 -2.84
N ARG A 24 -4.51 -1.22 -3.51
CA ARG A 24 -4.35 -2.10 -4.68
C ARG A 24 -4.66 -3.56 -4.32
N TYR A 25 -4.11 -4.09 -3.25
CA TYR A 25 -4.38 -5.46 -2.82
C TYR A 25 -5.86 -5.66 -2.44
N THR A 26 -6.51 -4.68 -1.82
CA THR A 26 -7.96 -4.73 -1.57
C THR A 26 -8.76 -4.81 -2.88
N PHE A 27 -8.35 -4.07 -3.92
CA PHE A 27 -8.97 -4.15 -5.24
C PHE A 27 -8.73 -5.51 -5.91
N PHE A 28 -7.50 -6.02 -5.82
CA PHE A 28 -7.12 -7.32 -6.37
C PHE A 28 -7.87 -8.47 -5.69
N ALA A 29 -8.07 -8.38 -4.36
CA ALA A 29 -8.92 -9.32 -3.62
C ALA A 29 -10.35 -9.34 -4.19
N SER A 30 -10.94 -8.17 -4.44
CA SER A 30 -12.28 -8.07 -5.03
C SER A 30 -12.36 -8.74 -6.40
N VAL A 31 -11.35 -8.57 -7.24
CA VAL A 31 -11.26 -9.24 -8.55
C VAL A 31 -11.14 -10.75 -8.40
N ALA A 32 -10.21 -11.22 -7.56
CA ALA A 32 -10.01 -12.65 -7.32
C ALA A 32 -11.29 -13.34 -6.83
N LYS A 33 -12.03 -12.69 -5.94
CA LYS A 33 -13.32 -13.19 -5.47
C LYS A 33 -14.36 -13.28 -6.60
N LYS A 34 -14.43 -12.27 -7.47
CA LYS A 34 -15.36 -12.25 -8.62
C LYS A 34 -15.03 -13.33 -9.66
N GLU A 35 -13.75 -13.64 -9.84
CA GLU A 35 -13.28 -14.69 -10.74
C GLU A 35 -13.37 -16.10 -10.13
N GLY A 36 -13.84 -16.23 -8.88
CA GLY A 36 -14.01 -17.51 -8.19
C GLY A 36 -12.78 -18.01 -7.43
N PHE A 37 -11.68 -17.25 -7.43
CA PHE A 37 -10.45 -17.57 -6.71
C PHE A 37 -10.52 -17.10 -5.25
N VAL A 38 -11.40 -17.71 -4.45
CA VAL A 38 -11.67 -17.31 -3.06
C VAL A 38 -10.40 -17.31 -2.20
N HIS A 39 -9.57 -18.35 -2.29
CA HIS A 39 -8.33 -18.44 -1.52
C HIS A 39 -7.33 -17.32 -1.89
N ILE A 40 -7.20 -17.01 -3.19
CA ILE A 40 -6.33 -15.92 -3.66
C ILE A 40 -6.87 -14.56 -3.17
N SER A 41 -8.20 -14.38 -3.15
CA SER A 41 -8.82 -13.20 -2.56
C SER A 41 -8.47 -13.04 -1.08
N GLU A 42 -8.38 -14.13 -0.32
CA GLU A 42 -8.04 -14.08 1.10
C GLU A 42 -6.57 -13.69 1.30
N ILE A 43 -5.67 -14.26 0.50
CA ILE A 43 -4.24 -13.89 0.49
C ILE A 43 -4.11 -12.39 0.20
N PHE A 44 -4.75 -11.87 -0.85
CA PHE A 44 -4.72 -10.44 -1.14
C PHE A 44 -5.23 -9.57 0.01
N ARG A 45 -6.29 -10.00 0.69
CA ARG A 45 -6.83 -9.29 1.85
C ARG A 45 -5.88 -9.33 3.04
N GLU A 46 -5.23 -10.45 3.27
CA GLU A 46 -4.19 -10.60 4.30
C GLU A 46 -3.01 -9.67 4.01
N THR A 47 -2.49 -9.66 2.78
CA THR A 47 -1.44 -8.73 2.37
C THR A 47 -1.86 -7.27 2.55
N ALA A 48 -3.10 -6.92 2.17
CA ALA A 48 -3.62 -5.57 2.39
C ALA A 48 -3.65 -5.18 3.88
N ASN A 49 -3.92 -6.13 4.78
CA ASN A 49 -3.87 -5.90 6.21
C ASN A 49 -2.42 -5.75 6.70
N ASN A 50 -1.47 -6.52 6.17
CA ASN A 50 -0.06 -6.34 6.52
C ASN A 50 0.44 -4.94 6.12
N GLU A 51 0.10 -4.46 4.92
CA GLU A 51 0.47 -3.09 4.53
C GLU A 51 -0.21 -2.01 5.35
N LYS A 52 -1.42 -2.28 5.88
CA LYS A 52 -2.05 -1.39 6.86
C LYS A 52 -1.18 -1.27 8.11
N GLU A 53 -0.70 -2.38 8.65
CA GLU A 53 0.14 -2.39 9.85
C GLU A 53 1.50 -1.71 9.59
N HIS A 54 2.13 -1.97 8.44
CA HIS A 54 3.34 -1.26 8.02
C HIS A 54 3.13 0.25 7.94
N ALA A 55 2.05 0.69 7.26
CA ALA A 55 1.70 2.11 7.16
C ALA A 55 1.46 2.73 8.55
N GLU A 56 0.77 2.02 9.44
CA GLU A 56 0.51 2.51 10.80
C GLU A 56 1.80 2.71 11.60
N ILE A 57 2.78 1.81 11.48
CA ILE A 57 4.11 1.96 12.10
C ILE A 57 4.81 3.21 11.57
N PHE A 58 4.91 3.38 10.25
CA PHE A 58 5.57 4.55 9.66
C PHE A 58 4.89 5.85 10.05
N PHE A 59 3.56 5.86 10.08
CA PHE A 59 2.78 7.04 10.47
C PHE A 59 3.01 7.43 11.94
N LYS A 60 3.11 6.46 12.85
CA LYS A 60 3.40 6.71 14.28
C LYS A 60 4.76 7.36 14.54
N HIS A 61 5.72 7.24 13.61
CA HIS A 61 7.02 7.89 13.71
C HIS A 61 7.04 9.36 13.24
N LEU A 62 5.97 9.83 12.59
CA LEU A 62 5.84 11.22 12.16
C LEU A 62 5.43 12.12 13.33
N GLN A 63 5.92 13.36 13.34
CA GLN A 63 5.71 14.32 14.43
C GLN A 63 4.63 15.37 14.14
N GLY A 64 3.88 15.19 13.04
CA GLY A 64 2.79 16.08 12.62
C GLY A 64 3.25 17.36 11.89
N GLY A 65 2.27 18.02 11.26
CA GLY A 65 2.49 19.11 10.31
C GLY A 65 2.61 18.61 8.87
N ASP A 66 2.79 19.55 7.95
CA ASP A 66 2.88 19.25 6.52
C ASP A 66 4.33 18.97 6.11
N CYS A 67 4.52 17.93 5.31
CA CYS A 67 5.80 17.59 4.71
C CYS A 67 5.57 17.24 3.24
N GLU A 68 6.32 17.88 2.35
CA GLU A 68 6.20 17.65 0.92
C GLU A 68 7.14 16.51 0.48
N ILE A 69 6.61 15.58 -0.31
CA ILE A 69 7.37 14.48 -0.89
C ILE A 69 7.21 14.47 -2.42
N VAL A 70 8.28 14.12 -3.11
CA VAL A 70 8.27 13.76 -4.54
C VAL A 70 8.56 12.28 -4.64
N ALA A 71 7.62 11.52 -5.21
CA ALA A 71 7.71 10.08 -5.40
C ALA A 71 6.85 9.64 -6.59
N SER A 72 7.23 8.52 -7.19
CA SER A 72 6.48 7.89 -8.29
C SER A 72 5.72 6.69 -7.76
N TYR A 73 4.48 6.51 -8.22
CA TYR A 73 3.61 5.41 -7.79
C TYR A 73 2.98 4.69 -8.98
N PRO A 74 2.56 3.43 -8.82
CA PRO A 74 1.84 2.71 -9.88
C PRO A 74 0.52 3.41 -10.25
N ALA A 75 0.45 3.94 -11.47
CA ALA A 75 -0.74 4.59 -12.01
C ALA A 75 -1.74 3.57 -12.61
N GLY A 76 -2.14 2.57 -11.80
CA GLY A 76 -2.99 1.47 -12.26
C GLY A 76 -2.26 0.46 -13.17
N ARG A 77 -2.95 -0.50 -13.80
CA ARG A 77 -4.40 -0.79 -13.80
C ARG A 77 -4.76 -1.98 -12.89
N ILE A 78 -6.04 -2.12 -12.59
CA ILE A 78 -6.61 -3.36 -12.04
C ILE A 78 -6.84 -4.31 -13.23
N GLY A 79 -6.15 -5.45 -13.25
CA GLY A 79 -6.28 -6.50 -14.28
C GLY A 79 -7.04 -7.72 -13.76
N THR A 80 -6.91 -8.82 -14.49
CA THR A 80 -7.33 -10.17 -14.05
C THR A 80 -6.56 -10.63 -12.81
N THR A 81 -7.03 -11.68 -12.12
CA THR A 81 -6.30 -12.21 -10.95
C THR A 81 -4.87 -12.62 -11.29
N ALA A 82 -4.65 -13.26 -12.45
CA ALA A 82 -3.32 -13.65 -12.90
C ALA A 82 -2.41 -12.43 -13.16
N GLU A 83 -2.92 -11.39 -13.84
CA GLU A 83 -2.15 -10.16 -14.06
C GLU A 83 -1.86 -9.40 -12.77
N ASN A 84 -2.79 -9.41 -11.81
CA ASN A 84 -2.62 -8.77 -10.52
C ASN A 84 -1.55 -9.49 -9.69
N LEU A 85 -1.51 -10.83 -9.71
CA LEU A 85 -0.47 -11.64 -9.07
C LEU A 85 0.94 -11.30 -9.57
N LEU A 86 1.11 -11.06 -10.87
CA LEU A 86 2.40 -10.66 -11.44
C LEU A 86 2.85 -9.25 -11.02
N ARG A 87 1.96 -8.48 -10.40
CA ARG A 87 2.17 -7.11 -9.92
C ARG A 87 2.08 -7.01 -8.39
N SER A 88 1.99 -8.17 -7.73
CA SER A 88 1.81 -8.31 -6.28
C SER A 88 3.12 -8.30 -5.55
#